data_AF-Q76DT9-F1
#
_entry.id   AF-Q76DT9-F1
#
_cell.length_a   1.000
_cell.length_b   1.000
_cell.length_c   1.000
_cell.angle_alpha   90.00
_cell.angle_beta   90.00
_cell.angle_gamma   90.00
#
_symmetry.space_group_name_H-M   'P 1'
#
loop_
_entity.id
_entity.type
_entity.pdbx_description
1 polymer ?
#
loop_
_entity_poly.entity_id
_entity_poly.type
_entity_poly.pdbx_seq_one_letter_code
_entity_poly.pdbx_strand_id
1 'polypeptide(L)'
;MESYRLLVLVSAFGLCQAMVDVSQSDELQSCLDRFADDTSTFSQQEQLSLCSKYYMQKNWKSADVSKPKISTLATMSPQEYIQSLIDRFTAEARNPQGRRVRKEYRMMTNEERDNYHRAIVMLKQDTTVLPNKFEIIADLHAGSVTNSAHGGPGFLPWHRIYMMIWEEGLREQVPTVVVPYWDVTRDSAMDDPRRSIVWSPQFQGNGHGLVTVGPFADWTTGYGPLHRNYAVFTHLLTRANIQTVFTERTIAEISQLTANDQRYVFELYHNNIHDWIGGTVSVQAWASFDPAFMLIHGYVDYIWYRFQEMQLELGGIDISVDYPFTANHQILNGTAFDGEEPVGLIPGMTNREAVAEGVVYMNLMNYEEAQSDCDQQTPCPPNYECVDGFCASRAVDNDVCNQIQPLQNNFCINKECDVSLFSFLAVEIIHERMENICNMGNFPVRQWLADKTADIYRVSASVIHQGKYSNSLSDMCGRPGGCCKPVERVNIQVSGNDGDLWLYRESAFVDARLAVSHSQMFVAVRRVPIGRFLIFAADEYGNLCDAYLVDTFGNRILLRRSEGIIISEDDPRLSNTLAEAESKMFDYQNGQDLPPNVLQNQYVLSFHCRADRNLGPSVRNGNKK
;
A
#
# COMPACT_ATOMS: atom_id res chain seq x y z
N MET A 1 15.17 -2.35 -28.44
CA MET A 1 14.44 -3.13 -29.47
C MET A 1 14.34 -4.54 -28.95
N GLU A 2 13.36 -4.76 -28.07
CA GLU A 2 13.21 -5.95 -27.25
C GLU A 2 12.75 -7.16 -28.04
N SER A 3 13.09 -8.33 -27.50
CA SER A 3 12.65 -9.61 -28.01
C SER A 3 11.21 -9.86 -27.54
N TYR A 4 10.23 -9.28 -28.22
CA TYR A 4 8.81 -9.60 -28.04
C TYR A 4 8.59 -11.10 -28.25
N ARG A 5 8.07 -11.83 -27.24
CA ARG A 5 7.44 -13.13 -27.49
C ARG A 5 6.07 -12.90 -28.09
N LEU A 6 6.06 -12.70 -29.40
CA LEU A 6 4.87 -12.51 -30.20
C LEU A 6 4.07 -13.83 -30.24
N LEU A 7 3.05 -13.99 -29.39
CA LEU A 7 2.01 -15.02 -29.59
C LEU A 7 0.91 -14.41 -30.46
N VAL A 8 1.26 -14.12 -31.70
CA VAL A 8 0.35 -13.58 -32.72
C VAL A 8 -0.11 -14.74 -33.60
N LEU A 9 -1.35 -15.18 -33.41
CA LEU A 9 -2.13 -15.83 -34.46
C LEU A 9 -2.77 -14.73 -35.31
N VAL A 10 -1.98 -14.02 -36.10
CA VAL A 10 -2.51 -13.24 -37.24
C VAL A 10 -2.56 -14.18 -38.43
N SER A 11 -3.74 -14.73 -38.69
CA SER A 11 -4.06 -15.25 -40.01
C SER A 11 -5.54 -15.01 -40.35
N ALA A 12 -5.76 -13.99 -41.17
CA ALA A 12 -6.74 -13.92 -42.26
C ALA A 12 -8.25 -14.21 -42.01
N PHE A 13 -8.71 -14.49 -40.80
CA PHE A 13 -10.13 -14.75 -40.50
C PHE A 13 -10.53 -14.11 -39.16
N GLY A 14 -10.91 -12.83 -39.18
CA GLY A 14 -11.91 -12.24 -38.26
C GLY A 14 -11.76 -12.41 -36.74
N LEU A 15 -10.58 -12.73 -36.20
CA LEU A 15 -10.34 -12.86 -34.76
C LEU A 15 -9.26 -11.86 -34.33
N CYS A 16 -9.68 -10.70 -33.85
CA CYS A 16 -8.80 -9.75 -33.18
C CYS A 16 -8.62 -10.20 -31.72
N GLN A 17 -7.73 -11.16 -31.47
CA GLN A 17 -7.31 -11.52 -30.12
C GLN A 17 -5.84 -11.11 -29.96
N ALA A 18 -5.61 -10.03 -29.22
CA ALA A 18 -4.29 -9.48 -28.99
C ALA A 18 -4.07 -9.32 -27.49
N MET A 19 -3.82 -10.44 -26.80
CA MET A 19 -3.20 -10.40 -25.48
C MET A 19 -1.71 -10.69 -25.60
N VAL A 20 -0.89 -9.80 -25.05
CA VAL A 20 0.56 -9.87 -25.16
C VAL A 20 1.18 -9.71 -23.77
N ASP A 21 2.01 -10.67 -23.40
CA ASP A 21 2.94 -10.56 -22.27
C ASP A 21 4.08 -9.62 -22.65
N VAL A 22 4.34 -8.63 -21.81
CA VAL A 22 5.49 -7.73 -21.97
C VAL A 22 6.62 -8.27 -21.11
N SER A 23 7.81 -8.47 -21.68
CA SER A 23 8.96 -8.99 -20.92
C SER A 23 9.53 -7.93 -19.99
N GLN A 24 9.86 -8.32 -18.76
CA GLN A 24 10.44 -7.44 -17.74
C GLN A 24 11.72 -6.75 -18.20
N SER A 25 11.78 -5.43 -18.03
CA SER A 25 12.95 -4.61 -18.33
C SER A 25 14.01 -4.73 -17.25
N ASP A 26 15.22 -4.34 -17.63
CA ASP A 26 16.37 -4.26 -16.74
C ASP A 26 16.10 -3.29 -15.57
N GLU A 27 15.24 -2.27 -15.73
CA GLU A 27 14.91 -1.32 -14.66
C GLU A 27 14.01 -1.94 -13.57
N LEU A 28 12.94 -2.65 -13.94
CA LEU A 28 12.08 -3.30 -12.96
C LEU A 28 12.85 -4.43 -12.25
N GLN A 29 13.66 -5.19 -13.00
CA GLN A 29 14.53 -6.20 -12.44
C GLN A 29 15.60 -5.59 -11.52
N SER A 30 16.22 -4.47 -11.90
CA SER A 30 17.19 -3.76 -11.06
C SER A 30 16.59 -3.28 -9.74
N CYS A 31 15.32 -2.84 -9.73
CA CYS A 31 14.64 -2.52 -8.49
C CYS A 31 14.50 -3.75 -7.59
N LEU A 32 14.03 -4.87 -8.14
CA LEU A 32 13.88 -6.14 -7.41
C LEU A 32 15.22 -6.70 -6.93
N ASP A 33 16.28 -6.57 -7.71
CA ASP A 33 17.61 -7.05 -7.35
C ASP A 33 18.19 -6.32 -6.13
N ARG A 34 17.75 -5.07 -5.87
CA ARG A 34 18.13 -4.36 -4.63
C ARG A 34 17.46 -4.93 -3.38
N PHE A 35 16.44 -5.78 -3.53
CA PHE A 35 15.85 -6.55 -2.44
C PHE A 35 16.41 -7.97 -2.31
N ALA A 36 17.34 -8.39 -3.18
CA ALA A 36 17.71 -9.81 -3.34
C ALA A 36 18.23 -10.48 -2.05
N ASP A 37 18.74 -9.70 -1.10
CA ASP A 37 19.21 -10.18 0.21
C ASP A 37 18.23 -9.89 1.38
N ASP A 38 17.10 -9.22 1.12
CA ASP A 38 16.13 -8.80 2.13
C ASP A 38 14.81 -9.59 2.05
N THR A 39 14.86 -10.85 2.48
CA THR A 39 13.68 -11.74 2.57
C THR A 39 13.01 -11.72 3.94
N SER A 40 13.62 -11.09 4.94
CA SER A 40 13.11 -11.02 6.31
C SER A 40 12.21 -9.82 6.57
N THR A 41 12.40 -8.73 5.82
CA THR A 41 11.76 -7.44 6.11
C THR A 41 10.55 -7.20 5.23
N PHE A 42 10.67 -7.48 3.93
CA PHE A 42 9.61 -7.30 2.95
C PHE A 42 9.26 -8.63 2.31
N SER A 43 7.98 -8.97 2.26
CA SER A 43 7.47 -10.10 1.50
C SER A 43 7.67 -9.89 -0.01
N GLN A 44 7.67 -10.97 -0.80
CA GLN A 44 7.80 -10.86 -2.26
C GLN A 44 6.68 -10.01 -2.88
N GLN A 45 5.47 -10.09 -2.31
CA GLN A 45 4.33 -9.25 -2.70
C GLN A 45 4.62 -7.77 -2.49
N GLU A 46 5.16 -7.39 -1.33
CA GLU A 46 5.50 -6.00 -1.01
C GLU A 46 6.57 -5.47 -1.94
N GLN A 47 7.66 -6.23 -2.13
CA GLN A 47 8.76 -5.87 -3.04
C GLN A 47 8.25 -5.60 -4.46
N LEU A 48 7.42 -6.50 -5.01
CA LEU A 48 6.87 -6.34 -6.35
C LEU A 48 5.88 -5.17 -6.42
N SER A 49 5.03 -4.97 -5.41
CA SER A 49 4.11 -3.83 -5.33
C SER A 49 4.86 -2.50 -5.34
N LEU A 50 5.93 -2.38 -4.56
CA LEU A 50 6.75 -1.16 -4.46
C LEU A 50 7.48 -0.86 -5.77
N CYS A 51 8.17 -1.86 -6.33
CA CYS A 51 8.89 -1.70 -7.59
C CYS A 51 7.97 -1.46 -8.79
N SER A 52 6.79 -2.09 -8.83
CA SER A 52 5.80 -1.88 -9.90
C SER A 52 5.21 -0.48 -9.86
N LYS A 53 4.80 0.04 -8.70
CA LYS A 53 4.31 1.42 -8.55
C LYS A 53 5.35 2.43 -9.06
N TYR A 54 6.61 2.28 -8.63
CA TYR A 54 7.71 3.12 -9.07
C TYR A 54 7.96 3.04 -10.59
N TYR A 55 8.01 1.82 -11.13
CA TYR A 55 8.18 1.59 -12.57
C TYR A 55 7.06 2.23 -13.40
N MET A 56 5.81 2.03 -12.99
CA MET A 56 4.63 2.59 -13.67
C MET A 56 4.64 4.11 -13.65
N GLN A 57 5.01 4.72 -12.53
CA GLN A 57 5.14 6.17 -12.40
C GLN A 57 6.20 6.74 -13.34
N LYS A 58 7.36 6.08 -13.45
CA LYS A 58 8.48 6.53 -14.27
C LYS A 58 8.24 6.36 -15.77
N ASN A 59 7.75 5.19 -16.19
CA ASN A 59 7.76 4.78 -17.60
C ASN A 59 6.42 4.98 -18.30
N TRP A 60 5.31 4.94 -17.57
CA TRP A 60 3.99 5.13 -18.14
C TRP A 60 3.63 6.60 -18.11
N LYS A 61 4.03 7.32 -19.17
CA LYS A 61 3.67 8.74 -19.30
C LYS A 61 2.15 8.87 -19.24
N SER A 62 1.69 9.72 -18.33
CA SER A 62 0.32 10.21 -18.26
C SER A 62 -0.17 10.51 -19.68
N ALA A 63 -1.25 9.84 -20.11
CA ALA A 63 -2.12 10.46 -21.09
C ALA A 63 -2.42 11.87 -20.55
N ASP A 64 -2.31 12.89 -21.39
CA ASP A 64 -2.49 14.29 -21.05
C ASP A 64 -3.89 14.49 -20.42
N VAL A 65 -4.03 14.25 -19.11
CA VAL A 65 -5.29 14.41 -18.40
C VAL A 65 -5.43 15.91 -18.21
N SER A 66 -6.23 16.50 -19.10
CA SER A 66 -6.67 17.87 -18.98
C SER A 66 -7.06 18.15 -17.53
N LYS A 67 -6.30 19.03 -16.87
CA LYS A 67 -6.59 19.52 -15.53
C LYS A 67 -8.08 19.85 -15.41
N PRO A 68 -8.76 19.53 -14.31
CA PRO A 68 -10.17 19.85 -14.15
C PRO A 68 -10.39 21.33 -14.41
N LYS A 69 -11.43 21.64 -15.20
CA LYS A 69 -11.88 23.02 -15.42
C LYS A 69 -12.44 23.55 -14.11
N ILE A 70 -11.62 24.29 -13.37
CA ILE A 70 -12.04 25.00 -12.16
C ILE A 70 -13.01 26.11 -12.58
N SER A 71 -14.24 26.04 -12.05
CA SER A 71 -15.31 27.00 -12.33
C SER A 71 -15.00 28.39 -11.77
N THR A 72 -15.38 29.42 -12.53
CA THR A 72 -15.01 30.84 -12.36
C THR A 72 -15.81 31.61 -11.29
N LEU A 73 -16.12 31.01 -10.14
CA LEU A 73 -16.91 31.66 -9.08
C LEU A 73 -16.19 31.76 -7.72
N ALA A 74 -14.87 31.59 -7.68
CA ALA A 74 -14.09 31.77 -6.45
C ALA A 74 -13.65 33.23 -6.26
N THR A 75 -13.64 33.71 -5.01
CA THR A 75 -13.13 35.04 -4.63
C THR A 75 -11.59 35.09 -4.59
N MET A 76 -10.92 33.94 -4.55
CA MET A 76 -9.47 33.75 -4.54
C MET A 76 -9.12 32.50 -5.36
N SER A 77 -8.04 32.52 -6.13
CA SER A 77 -7.58 31.34 -6.87
C SER A 77 -6.94 30.30 -5.92
N PRO A 78 -7.01 28.99 -6.24
CA PRO A 78 -6.30 27.96 -5.48
C PRO A 78 -4.80 28.24 -5.30
N GLN A 79 -4.17 28.79 -6.32
CA GLN A 79 -2.75 29.13 -6.29
C GLN A 79 -2.44 30.24 -5.29
N GLU A 80 -3.25 31.31 -5.26
CA GLU A 80 -3.12 32.39 -4.28
C GLU A 80 -3.36 31.87 -2.85
N TYR A 81 -4.32 30.96 -2.67
CA TYR A 81 -4.59 30.37 -1.37
C TYR A 81 -3.38 29.57 -0.86
N ILE A 82 -2.85 28.64 -1.66
CA ILE A 82 -1.68 27.85 -1.27
C ILE A 82 -0.47 28.75 -1.01
N GLN A 83 -0.23 29.76 -1.84
CA GLN A 83 0.85 30.72 -1.62
C GLN A 83 0.68 31.46 -0.28
N SER A 84 -0.56 31.84 0.08
CA SER A 84 -0.83 32.49 1.37
C SER A 84 -0.52 31.60 2.57
N LEU A 85 -0.74 30.29 2.47
CA LEU A 85 -0.35 29.31 3.50
C LEU A 85 1.19 29.27 3.64
N ILE A 86 1.89 29.19 2.50
CA ILE A 86 3.36 29.14 2.43
C ILE A 86 3.98 30.38 3.05
N ASP A 87 3.48 31.57 2.68
CA ASP A 87 4.00 32.83 3.18
C ASP A 87 3.89 32.93 4.71
N ARG A 88 2.79 32.42 5.30
CA ARG A 88 2.57 32.45 6.74
C ARG A 88 3.57 31.61 7.53
N PHE A 89 3.70 30.31 7.22
CA PHE A 89 4.64 29.48 7.97
C PHE A 89 6.10 29.88 7.67
N THR A 90 6.41 30.33 6.46
CA THR A 90 7.76 30.81 6.12
C THR A 90 8.12 32.07 6.91
N ALA A 91 7.18 33.00 7.08
CA ALA A 91 7.37 34.19 7.91
C ALA A 91 7.53 33.83 9.40
N GLU A 92 6.73 32.88 9.91
CA GLU A 92 6.85 32.39 11.29
C GLU A 92 8.20 31.70 11.52
N ALA A 93 8.68 30.88 10.56
CA ALA A 93 9.93 30.15 10.68
C ALA A 93 11.15 31.06 10.86
N ARG A 94 11.10 32.25 10.23
CA ARG A 94 12.15 33.27 10.32
C ARG A 94 12.09 34.09 11.62
N ASN A 95 10.94 34.12 12.28
CA ASN A 95 10.74 34.85 13.54
C ASN A 95 9.79 34.08 14.50
N PRO A 96 10.23 32.94 15.03
CA PRO A 96 9.37 32.04 15.79
C PRO A 96 8.95 32.69 17.11
N GLN A 97 7.64 32.68 17.40
CA GLN A 97 7.08 33.13 18.68
C GLN A 97 7.01 32.00 19.73
N GLY A 98 7.46 30.79 19.37
CA GLY A 98 7.41 29.56 20.15
C GLY A 98 7.42 28.35 19.23
N ARG A 99 7.63 27.15 19.79
CA ARG A 99 7.52 25.89 19.05
C ARG A 99 6.12 25.30 19.21
N ARG A 100 5.54 24.86 18.11
CA ARG A 100 4.30 24.08 18.06
C ARG A 100 4.61 22.64 18.43
N VAL A 101 3.86 22.06 19.36
CA VAL A 101 4.14 20.70 19.87
C VAL A 101 3.18 19.70 19.24
N ARG A 102 3.69 18.84 18.35
CA ARG A 102 2.96 17.71 17.79
C ARG A 102 2.90 16.59 18.83
N LYS A 103 1.69 16.15 19.16
CA LYS A 103 1.44 15.08 20.12
C LYS A 103 1.10 13.78 19.41
N GLU A 104 1.38 12.67 20.08
CA GLU A 104 0.82 11.38 19.68
C GLU A 104 -0.71 11.44 19.78
N TYR A 105 -1.40 10.99 18.73
CA TYR A 105 -2.84 11.15 18.55
C TYR A 105 -3.71 10.57 19.70
N ARG A 106 -3.30 9.48 20.34
CA ARG A 106 -3.94 8.86 21.51
C ARG A 106 -3.60 9.55 22.82
N MET A 107 -2.53 10.34 22.85
CA MET A 107 -2.11 11.15 24.01
C MET A 107 -2.76 12.53 24.05
N MET A 108 -3.42 12.95 22.96
CA MET A 108 -4.22 14.17 22.96
C MET A 108 -5.36 14.08 23.96
N THR A 109 -5.62 15.19 24.66
CA THR A 109 -6.85 15.35 25.41
C THR A 109 -8.06 15.27 24.48
N ASN A 110 -9.25 14.99 25.03
CA ASN A 110 -10.48 14.97 24.23
C ASN A 110 -10.70 16.31 23.52
N GLU A 111 -10.48 17.44 24.20
CA GLU A 111 -10.65 18.77 23.61
C GLU A 111 -9.65 19.04 22.46
N GLU A 112 -8.37 18.69 22.63
CA GLU A 112 -7.38 18.85 21.56
C GLU A 112 -7.75 18.01 20.34
N ARG A 113 -8.19 16.76 20.55
CA ARG A 113 -8.58 15.84 19.47
C ARG A 113 -9.86 16.31 18.77
N ASP A 114 -10.87 16.74 19.52
CA ASP A 114 -12.11 17.28 18.98
C ASP A 114 -11.85 18.56 18.17
N ASN A 115 -10.94 19.42 18.63
CA ASN A 115 -10.51 20.61 17.90
C ASN A 115 -9.79 20.26 16.59
N TYR A 116 -8.92 19.24 16.60
CA TYR A 116 -8.26 18.74 15.39
C TYR A 116 -9.27 18.19 14.37
N HIS A 117 -10.19 17.32 14.80
CA HIS A 117 -11.26 16.80 13.93
C HIS A 117 -12.14 17.91 13.37
N ARG A 118 -12.56 18.84 14.23
CA ARG A 118 -13.38 20.00 13.85
C ARG A 118 -12.68 20.89 12.84
N ALA A 119 -11.37 21.12 12.98
CA ALA A 119 -10.61 21.92 12.01
C ALA A 119 -10.61 21.28 10.61
N ILE A 120 -10.45 19.96 10.52
CA ILE A 120 -10.52 19.23 9.23
C ILE A 120 -11.91 19.35 8.61
N VAL A 121 -12.96 19.13 9.39
CA VAL A 121 -14.35 19.24 8.93
C VAL A 121 -14.66 20.66 8.45
N MET A 122 -14.26 21.68 9.22
CA MET A 122 -14.44 23.09 8.85
C MET A 122 -13.67 23.44 7.58
N LEU A 123 -12.44 22.96 7.42
CA LEU A 123 -11.62 23.20 6.24
C LEU A 123 -12.24 22.59 4.97
N LYS A 124 -12.91 21.43 5.11
CA LYS A 124 -13.67 20.79 4.03
C LYS A 124 -14.96 21.53 3.69
N GLN A 125 -15.60 22.15 4.66
CA GLN A 125 -16.81 22.96 4.46
C GLN A 125 -16.52 24.36 3.90
N ASP A 126 -15.28 24.85 4.04
CA ASP A 126 -14.87 26.16 3.56
C ASP A 126 -14.68 26.17 2.03
N THR A 127 -15.72 26.64 1.33
CA THR A 127 -15.76 26.79 -0.14
C THR A 127 -15.37 28.19 -0.63
N THR A 128 -14.68 29.01 0.18
CA THR A 128 -14.16 30.32 -0.29
C THR A 128 -13.14 30.18 -1.42
N VAL A 129 -12.54 28.99 -1.52
CA VAL A 129 -11.78 28.51 -2.68
C VAL A 129 -12.45 27.23 -3.17
N LEU A 130 -12.64 27.07 -4.47
CA LEU A 130 -13.33 25.91 -5.05
C LEU A 130 -12.36 24.76 -5.35
N PRO A 131 -12.74 23.49 -5.14
CA PRO A 131 -14.05 23.05 -4.63
C PRO A 131 -14.24 23.26 -3.12
N ASN A 132 -13.18 23.18 -2.34
CA ASN A 132 -13.07 23.61 -0.94
C ASN A 132 -11.59 23.65 -0.55
N LYS A 133 -11.24 24.32 0.55
CA LYS A 133 -9.84 24.45 0.98
C LYS A 133 -9.16 23.12 1.28
N PHE A 134 -9.87 22.15 1.88
CA PHE A 134 -9.32 20.83 2.16
C PHE A 134 -8.87 20.13 0.87
N GLU A 135 -9.74 20.08 -0.15
CA GLU A 135 -9.42 19.41 -1.41
C GLU A 135 -8.31 20.12 -2.18
N ILE A 136 -8.23 21.45 -2.11
CA ILE A 136 -7.13 22.19 -2.73
C ILE A 136 -5.78 21.83 -2.13
N ILE A 137 -5.70 21.66 -0.80
CA ILE A 137 -4.46 21.19 -0.17
C ILE A 137 -4.24 19.70 -0.49
N ALA A 138 -5.28 18.86 -0.45
CA ALA A 138 -5.17 17.44 -0.79
C ALA A 138 -4.62 17.21 -2.22
N ASP A 139 -5.09 17.99 -3.19
CA ASP A 139 -4.70 17.87 -4.60
C ASP A 139 -3.22 18.18 -4.88
N LEU A 140 -2.51 18.85 -3.95
CA LEU A 140 -1.07 19.10 -4.08
C LEU A 140 -0.23 17.81 -4.11
N HIS A 141 -0.79 16.68 -3.66
CA HIS A 141 -0.13 15.36 -3.65
C HIS A 141 -0.44 14.53 -4.92
N ALA A 142 -0.96 15.14 -5.99
CA ALA A 142 -1.36 14.45 -7.22
C ALA A 142 -0.52 14.87 -8.45
N GLY A 143 -0.61 14.11 -9.53
CA GLY A 143 0.00 14.47 -10.82
C GLY A 143 1.54 14.48 -10.80
N SER A 144 2.18 15.35 -11.59
CA SER A 144 3.62 15.29 -11.84
C SER A 144 4.51 15.61 -10.63
N VAL A 145 4.00 16.31 -9.62
CA VAL A 145 4.76 16.63 -8.39
C VAL A 145 5.05 15.38 -7.55
N THR A 146 4.29 14.30 -7.76
CA THR A 146 4.57 12.99 -7.15
C THR A 146 5.96 12.46 -7.49
N ASN A 147 6.54 12.87 -8.61
CA ASN A 147 7.88 12.46 -9.03
C ASN A 147 9.00 13.13 -8.20
N SER A 148 8.73 14.27 -7.56
CA SER A 148 9.68 14.88 -6.61
C SER A 148 9.38 14.45 -5.17
N ALA A 149 8.12 14.07 -4.90
CA ALA A 149 7.64 13.70 -3.57
C ALA A 149 7.92 12.24 -3.17
N HIS A 150 8.12 11.32 -4.13
CA HIS A 150 8.20 9.88 -3.83
C HIS A 150 9.28 9.16 -4.62
N GLY A 151 9.80 8.07 -4.07
CA GLY A 151 10.73 7.17 -4.72
C GLY A 151 12.15 7.71 -4.77
N GLY A 152 12.49 8.70 -3.94
CA GLY A 152 13.79 9.34 -3.95
C GLY A 152 14.06 10.28 -2.77
N PRO A 153 15.23 10.94 -2.77
CA PRO A 153 15.72 11.76 -1.64
C PRO A 153 14.82 12.95 -1.27
N GLY A 154 13.95 13.39 -2.18
CA GLY A 154 12.97 14.45 -1.94
C GLY A 154 11.84 14.05 -0.98
N PHE A 155 11.63 12.75 -0.71
CA PHE A 155 10.47 12.25 0.05
C PHE A 155 10.27 12.97 1.40
N LEU A 156 11.28 12.97 2.26
CA LEU A 156 11.19 13.54 3.60
C LEU A 156 11.00 15.07 3.62
N PRO A 157 11.85 15.88 2.94
CA PRO A 157 11.69 17.33 2.94
C PRO A 157 10.39 17.79 2.25
N TRP A 158 9.97 17.11 1.17
CA TRP A 158 8.73 17.43 0.47
C TRP A 158 7.51 17.26 1.40
N HIS A 159 7.42 16.12 2.08
CA HIS A 159 6.30 15.86 2.99
C HIS A 159 6.31 16.76 4.23
N ARG A 160 7.48 17.19 4.73
CA ARG A 160 7.54 18.22 5.79
C ARG A 160 6.90 19.53 5.35
N ILE A 161 7.27 20.04 4.18
CA ILE A 161 6.68 21.27 3.62
C ILE A 161 5.16 21.09 3.45
N TYR A 162 4.74 19.93 2.94
CA TYR A 162 3.33 19.63 2.76
C TYR A 162 2.55 19.59 4.09
N MET A 163 3.15 19.03 5.14
CA MET A 163 2.57 19.03 6.49
C MET A 163 2.47 20.44 7.09
N MET A 164 3.39 21.35 6.76
CA MET A 164 3.27 22.77 7.16
C MET A 164 2.11 23.46 6.46
N ILE A 165 1.90 23.20 5.16
CA ILE A 165 0.74 23.73 4.40
C ILE A 165 -0.57 23.23 5.02
N TRP A 166 -0.67 21.93 5.31
CA TRP A 166 -1.84 21.35 5.99
C TRP A 166 -2.12 22.01 7.34
N GLU A 167 -1.09 22.13 8.19
CA GLU A 167 -1.25 22.70 9.52
C GLU A 167 -1.69 24.17 9.46
N GLU A 168 -1.15 24.97 8.55
CA GLU A 168 -1.63 26.34 8.33
C GLU A 168 -3.09 26.39 7.89
N GLY A 169 -3.52 25.49 7.00
CA GLY A 169 -4.93 25.37 6.60
C GLY A 169 -5.84 25.08 7.79
N LEU A 170 -5.46 24.15 8.67
CA LEU A 170 -6.23 23.83 9.87
C LEU A 170 -6.26 24.98 10.88
N ARG A 171 -5.14 25.71 11.03
CA ARG A 171 -5.02 26.84 11.96
C ARG A 171 -5.85 28.05 11.55
N GLU A 172 -6.17 28.22 10.26
CA GLU A 172 -7.18 29.21 9.83
C GLU A 172 -8.54 28.94 10.44
N GLN A 173 -8.89 27.67 10.64
CA GLN A 173 -10.19 27.25 11.17
C GLN A 173 -10.18 27.19 12.69
N VAL A 174 -9.10 26.66 13.27
CA VAL A 174 -8.90 26.55 14.72
C VAL A 174 -7.44 26.91 15.06
N PRO A 175 -7.16 28.14 15.54
CA PRO A 175 -5.79 28.66 15.68
C PRO A 175 -4.84 27.88 16.61
N THR A 176 -5.37 27.07 17.52
CA THR A 176 -4.58 26.29 18.47
C THR A 176 -4.25 24.89 17.97
N VAL A 177 -4.79 24.47 16.83
CA VAL A 177 -4.54 23.13 16.29
C VAL A 177 -3.10 23.01 15.83
N VAL A 178 -2.52 21.86 16.18
CA VAL A 178 -1.23 21.34 15.71
C VAL A 178 -1.52 19.94 15.22
N VAL A 179 -1.01 19.56 14.05
CA VAL A 179 -1.30 18.26 13.46
C VAL A 179 -0.62 17.16 14.28
N PRO A 180 -1.37 16.20 14.85
CA PRO A 180 -0.79 15.13 15.63
C PRO A 180 -0.09 14.10 14.74
N TYR A 181 0.66 13.19 15.37
CA TYR A 181 1.25 12.04 14.71
C TYR A 181 0.63 10.74 15.24
N TRP A 182 0.60 9.69 14.42
CA TRP A 182 0.16 8.35 14.83
C TRP A 182 1.35 7.40 14.85
N ASP A 183 1.82 7.05 16.05
CA ASP A 183 2.89 6.07 16.23
C ASP A 183 2.37 4.66 15.96
N VAL A 184 2.50 4.22 14.71
CA VAL A 184 2.02 2.90 14.25
C VAL A 184 2.74 1.72 14.92
N THR A 185 3.90 1.95 15.56
CA THR A 185 4.64 0.86 16.23
C THR A 185 3.91 0.36 17.47
N ARG A 186 3.03 1.20 18.02
CA ARG A 186 2.12 0.87 19.13
C ARG A 186 1.07 -0.13 18.69
N ASP A 187 0.61 0.01 17.46
CA ASP A 187 -0.39 -0.84 16.83
C ASP A 187 0.25 -2.15 16.35
N SER A 188 1.45 -2.08 15.77
CA SER A 188 2.19 -3.28 15.33
C SER A 188 2.56 -4.22 16.49
N ALA A 189 2.63 -3.70 17.72
CA ALA A 189 2.90 -4.49 18.93
C ALA A 189 1.65 -5.20 19.49
N MET A 190 0.46 -4.94 18.94
CA MET A 190 -0.77 -5.64 19.33
C MET A 190 -0.83 -7.04 18.70
N ASP A 191 -1.52 -7.97 19.37
CA ASP A 191 -1.88 -9.26 18.78
C ASP A 191 -2.71 -9.13 17.49
N ASP A 192 -3.54 -8.08 17.42
CA ASP A 192 -4.32 -7.75 16.23
C ASP A 192 -4.43 -6.22 16.07
N PRO A 193 -3.59 -5.61 15.20
CA PRO A 193 -3.60 -4.17 14.97
C PRO A 193 -4.94 -3.64 14.44
N ARG A 194 -5.81 -4.51 13.87
CA ARG A 194 -7.16 -4.13 13.42
C ARG A 194 -8.08 -3.72 14.57
N ARG A 195 -7.74 -4.15 15.79
CA ARG A 195 -8.49 -3.82 17.01
C ARG A 195 -8.00 -2.54 17.68
N SER A 196 -7.04 -1.83 17.12
CA SER A 196 -6.55 -0.59 17.71
C SER A 196 -7.67 0.44 17.92
N ILE A 197 -7.64 1.11 19.07
CA ILE A 197 -8.55 2.20 19.41
C ILE A 197 -8.55 3.36 18.40
N VAL A 198 -7.48 3.50 17.61
CA VAL A 198 -7.39 4.50 16.52
C VAL A 198 -8.55 4.33 15.52
N TRP A 199 -9.05 3.11 15.33
CA TRP A 199 -10.16 2.79 14.41
C TRP A 199 -11.54 2.79 15.09
N SER A 200 -11.65 3.44 16.25
CA SER A 200 -12.92 3.61 16.95
C SER A 200 -13.64 4.90 16.53
N PRO A 201 -14.96 5.03 16.81
CA PRO A 201 -15.71 6.26 16.52
C PRO A 201 -15.17 7.52 17.20
N GLN A 202 -14.46 7.39 18.32
CA GLN A 202 -13.85 8.54 19.01
C GLN A 202 -12.58 9.06 18.30
N PHE A 203 -12.00 8.25 17.41
CA PHE A 203 -10.76 8.52 16.70
C PHE A 203 -11.01 8.62 15.19
N GLN A 204 -10.47 7.72 14.36
CA GLN A 204 -10.57 7.83 12.90
C GLN A 204 -11.85 7.26 12.30
N GLY A 205 -12.70 6.59 13.09
CA GLY A 205 -13.81 5.82 12.55
C GLY A 205 -13.40 4.42 12.10
N ASN A 206 -14.36 3.64 11.57
CA ASN A 206 -14.13 2.25 11.19
C ASN A 206 -13.03 2.12 10.10
N GLY A 207 -12.27 1.02 10.15
CA GLY A 207 -11.16 0.72 9.24
C GLY A 207 -11.53 -0.19 8.05
N HIS A 208 -12.81 -0.57 7.92
CA HIS A 208 -13.27 -1.54 6.93
C HIS A 208 -14.54 -1.09 6.20
N GLY A 209 -14.53 -1.16 4.87
CA GLY A 209 -15.61 -0.69 4.00
C GLY A 209 -15.76 0.83 4.03
N LEU A 210 -16.97 1.31 3.72
CA LEU A 210 -17.33 2.73 3.85
C LEU A 210 -17.17 3.22 5.29
N VAL A 211 -16.57 4.39 5.47
CA VAL A 211 -16.44 5.00 6.78
C VAL A 211 -17.79 5.61 7.18
N THR A 212 -18.46 5.01 8.17
CA THR A 212 -19.84 5.33 8.57
C THR A 212 -19.95 5.76 10.03
N VAL A 213 -18.84 5.72 10.79
CA VAL A 213 -18.79 6.15 12.19
C VAL A 213 -17.59 7.05 12.45
N GLY A 214 -17.69 7.88 13.49
CA GLY A 214 -16.65 8.79 13.91
C GLY A 214 -16.65 10.14 13.17
N PRO A 215 -15.60 10.97 13.35
CA PRO A 215 -15.58 12.36 12.88
C PRO A 215 -15.59 12.50 11.36
N PHE A 216 -15.26 11.43 10.64
CA PHE A 216 -15.21 11.38 9.18
C PHE A 216 -16.24 10.38 8.60
N ALA A 217 -17.31 10.11 9.33
CA ALA A 217 -18.46 9.36 8.81
C ALA A 217 -19.04 10.06 7.58
N ASP A 218 -19.39 9.28 6.55
CA ASP A 218 -19.96 9.75 5.28
C ASP A 218 -19.09 10.80 4.56
N TRP A 219 -17.78 10.79 4.83
CA TRP A 219 -16.84 11.70 4.21
C TRP A 219 -16.76 11.47 2.70
N THR A 220 -17.03 12.52 1.92
CA THR A 220 -16.95 12.47 0.45
C THR A 220 -15.67 13.14 -0.02
N THR A 221 -14.94 12.47 -0.90
CA THR A 221 -13.74 12.99 -1.55
C THR A 221 -14.03 13.32 -3.01
N GLY A 222 -13.07 13.96 -3.70
CA GLY A 222 -13.13 14.09 -5.16
C GLY A 222 -13.08 12.74 -5.91
N TYR A 223 -12.85 11.63 -5.20
CA TYR A 223 -12.72 10.27 -5.71
C TYR A 223 -13.74 9.34 -5.04
N GLY A 224 -14.92 9.85 -4.71
CA GLY A 224 -16.00 9.08 -4.10
C GLY A 224 -15.97 9.04 -2.57
N PRO A 225 -16.79 8.20 -1.94
CA PRO A 225 -16.87 8.12 -0.48
C PRO A 225 -15.57 7.56 0.11
N LEU A 226 -15.28 7.98 1.33
CA LEU A 226 -14.17 7.47 2.12
C LEU A 226 -14.41 6.01 2.47
N HIS A 227 -13.44 5.17 2.13
CA HIS A 227 -13.46 3.74 2.45
C HIS A 227 -12.05 3.26 2.80
N ARG A 228 -11.97 2.24 3.63
CA ARG A 228 -10.71 1.64 4.11
C ARG A 228 -10.86 0.12 4.10
N ASN A 229 -9.77 -0.62 3.93
CA ASN A 229 -9.78 -2.09 3.86
C ASN A 229 -8.53 -2.62 4.56
N TYR A 230 -8.43 -2.34 5.85
CA TYR A 230 -7.20 -2.53 6.59
C TYR A 230 -6.75 -4.00 6.80
N ALA A 231 -5.44 -4.22 6.94
CA ALA A 231 -4.76 -5.49 7.19
C ALA A 231 -4.99 -6.58 6.12
N VAL A 232 -5.11 -6.18 4.86
CA VAL A 232 -5.31 -7.11 3.72
C VAL A 232 -4.00 -7.38 2.98
N PHE A 233 -3.22 -6.33 2.67
CA PHE A 233 -2.12 -6.39 1.70
C PHE A 233 -0.72 -6.34 2.29
N THR A 234 -0.53 -5.64 3.40
CA THR A 234 0.78 -5.39 4.01
C THR A 234 0.67 -5.45 5.53
N HIS A 235 1.78 -5.22 6.22
CA HIS A 235 1.87 -5.11 7.68
C HIS A 235 2.22 -3.67 8.12
N LEU A 236 2.02 -3.34 9.39
CA LEU A 236 2.49 -2.07 9.95
C LEU A 236 3.99 -2.14 10.26
N LEU A 237 4.70 -1.03 10.09
CA LEU A 237 6.10 -0.95 10.46
C LEU A 237 6.29 -1.10 11.97
N THR A 238 7.42 -1.69 12.37
CA THR A 238 7.76 -2.00 13.76
C THR A 238 8.87 -1.09 14.30
N ARG A 239 9.09 -1.11 15.63
CA ARG A 239 10.24 -0.43 16.24
C ARG A 239 11.58 -0.92 15.70
N ALA A 240 11.70 -2.21 15.43
CA ALA A 240 12.92 -2.80 14.88
C ALA A 240 13.22 -2.23 13.49
N ASN A 241 12.20 -2.02 12.65
CA ASN A 241 12.37 -1.39 11.34
C ASN A 241 12.94 0.02 11.46
N ILE A 242 12.41 0.84 12.38
CA ILE A 242 12.92 2.20 12.62
C ILE A 242 14.37 2.18 13.13
N GLN A 243 14.68 1.27 14.07
CA GLN A 243 16.04 1.11 14.58
C GLN A 243 17.03 0.76 13.47
N THR A 244 16.62 -0.08 12.50
CA THR A 244 17.41 -0.37 11.30
C THR A 244 17.63 0.87 10.45
N VAL A 245 16.61 1.70 10.21
CA VAL A 245 16.78 2.97 9.47
C VAL A 245 17.76 3.91 10.19
N PHE A 246 17.69 3.97 11.52
CA PHE A 246 18.57 4.81 12.33
C PHE A 246 20.02 4.31 12.44
N THR A 247 20.40 3.19 11.81
CA THR A 247 21.83 2.83 11.68
C THR A 247 22.53 3.63 10.60
N GLU A 248 21.77 4.17 9.64
CA GLU A 248 22.28 5.03 8.57
C GLU A 248 22.34 6.49 9.01
N ARG A 249 23.09 7.32 8.28
CA ARG A 249 23.41 8.68 8.74
C ARG A 249 23.06 9.78 7.76
N THR A 250 22.90 9.48 6.47
CA THR A 250 22.63 10.48 5.42
C THR A 250 21.30 10.21 4.72
N ILE A 251 20.68 11.24 4.13
CA ILE A 251 19.49 11.09 3.29
C ILE A 251 19.74 10.05 2.18
N ALA A 252 20.95 10.04 1.60
CA ALA A 252 21.31 9.13 0.53
C ALA A 252 21.16 7.65 0.94
N GLU A 253 21.56 7.30 2.16
CA GLU A 253 21.55 5.93 2.66
C GLU A 253 20.15 5.41 3.02
N ILE A 254 19.19 6.31 3.23
CA ILE A 254 17.80 5.96 3.57
C ILE A 254 16.79 6.21 2.43
N SER A 255 17.27 6.50 1.21
CA SER A 255 16.44 6.84 0.06
C SER A 255 16.46 5.76 -1.02
N GLN A 256 15.31 5.46 -1.63
CA GLN A 256 15.11 4.27 -2.49
C GLN A 256 16.11 4.12 -3.64
N LEU A 257 16.53 5.22 -4.25
CA LEU A 257 17.43 5.20 -5.42
C LEU A 257 18.91 5.21 -5.10
N THR A 258 19.28 5.64 -3.90
CA THR A 258 20.67 5.87 -3.51
C THR A 258 21.14 4.93 -2.41
N ALA A 259 20.21 4.37 -1.64
CA ALA A 259 20.52 3.37 -0.61
C ALA A 259 21.08 2.09 -1.26
N ASN A 260 22.12 1.55 -0.62
CA ASN A 260 22.74 0.30 -1.05
C ASN A 260 21.87 -0.94 -0.73
N ASP A 261 20.99 -0.82 0.27
CA ASP A 261 20.13 -1.89 0.77
C ASP A 261 18.75 -1.31 1.08
N GLN A 262 17.68 -1.99 0.62
CA GLN A 262 16.30 -1.50 0.75
C GLN A 262 15.81 -1.53 2.19
N ARG A 263 16.41 -2.33 3.09
CA ARG A 263 16.03 -2.36 4.51
C ARG A 263 16.23 -1.04 5.26
N TYR A 264 17.04 -0.13 4.70
CA TYR A 264 17.27 1.20 5.27
C TYR A 264 16.32 2.26 4.70
N VAL A 265 15.57 1.93 3.64
CA VAL A 265 14.75 2.90 2.94
C VAL A 265 13.46 3.15 3.70
N PHE A 266 13.39 4.30 4.36
CA PHE A 266 12.25 4.63 5.23
C PHE A 266 10.92 4.71 4.49
N GLU A 267 10.94 5.23 3.26
CA GLU A 267 9.74 5.37 2.42
C GLU A 267 9.02 4.03 2.17
N LEU A 268 9.75 2.91 2.11
CA LEU A 268 9.14 1.60 1.90
C LEU A 268 8.30 1.15 3.10
N TYR A 269 8.80 1.37 4.33
CA TYR A 269 8.06 1.09 5.55
C TYR A 269 6.82 1.99 5.69
N HIS A 270 6.96 3.25 5.29
CA HIS A 270 5.84 4.18 5.21
C HIS A 270 4.77 3.70 4.23
N ASN A 271 5.15 3.22 3.04
CA ASN A 271 4.22 2.73 2.02
C ASN A 271 3.41 1.53 2.53
N ASN A 272 4.02 0.68 3.37
CA ASN A 272 3.31 -0.41 4.05
C ASN A 272 2.18 0.10 4.96
N ILE A 273 2.29 1.28 5.58
CA ILE A 273 1.18 1.86 6.38
C ILE A 273 -0.01 2.22 5.49
N HIS A 274 0.24 2.88 4.35
CA HIS A 274 -0.80 3.23 3.38
C HIS A 274 -1.54 1.98 2.88
N ASP A 275 -0.76 0.98 2.45
CA ASP A 275 -1.31 -0.28 1.95
C ASP A 275 -1.95 -1.12 3.06
N TRP A 276 -1.53 -0.95 4.32
CA TRP A 276 -2.12 -1.62 5.47
C TRP A 276 -3.47 -1.05 5.79
N ILE A 277 -3.71 0.26 5.68
CA ILE A 277 -5.06 0.84 5.83
C ILE A 277 -5.93 0.48 4.63
N GLY A 278 -5.34 0.41 3.43
CA GLY A 278 -6.06 0.10 2.21
C GLY A 278 -7.01 1.22 1.77
N GLY A 279 -7.86 0.93 0.80
CA GLY A 279 -8.89 1.85 0.31
C GLY A 279 -8.35 3.20 -0.16
N THR A 280 -8.98 4.30 0.22
CA THR A 280 -8.67 5.65 -0.28
C THR A 280 -7.21 6.04 -0.05
N VAL A 281 -6.64 5.75 1.13
CA VAL A 281 -5.28 6.17 1.47
C VAL A 281 -4.19 5.32 0.79
N SER A 282 -4.54 4.16 0.23
CA SER A 282 -3.57 3.25 -0.42
C SER A 282 -3.22 3.62 -1.87
N VAL A 283 -3.89 4.62 -2.44
CA VAL A 283 -3.62 5.10 -3.79
C VAL A 283 -2.91 6.45 -3.72
N GLN A 284 -1.65 6.47 -4.14
CA GLN A 284 -0.75 7.63 -4.03
C GLN A 284 -1.36 8.95 -4.55
N ALA A 285 -2.06 8.92 -5.69
CA ALA A 285 -2.60 10.12 -6.31
C ALA A 285 -3.70 10.83 -5.50
N TRP A 286 -4.36 10.13 -4.57
CA TRP A 286 -5.45 10.70 -3.77
C TRP A 286 -5.43 10.27 -2.30
N ALA A 287 -4.28 9.78 -1.82
CA ALA A 287 -4.12 9.33 -0.45
C ALA A 287 -4.43 10.44 0.56
N SER A 288 -4.05 11.68 0.23
CA SER A 288 -4.25 12.90 1.01
C SER A 288 -5.73 13.30 1.21
N PHE A 289 -6.67 12.68 0.50
CA PHE A 289 -8.09 12.92 0.68
C PHE A 289 -8.69 12.13 1.87
N ASP A 290 -7.97 11.12 2.38
CA ASP A 290 -8.28 10.45 3.64
C ASP A 290 -7.64 11.22 4.81
N PRO A 291 -8.40 11.67 5.82
CA PRO A 291 -7.86 12.32 7.01
C PRO A 291 -6.80 11.53 7.80
N ALA A 292 -6.70 10.21 7.60
CA ALA A 292 -5.62 9.41 8.16
C ALA A 292 -4.24 9.77 7.58
N PHE A 293 -4.17 10.33 6.37
CA PHE A 293 -2.92 10.74 5.72
C PHE A 293 -2.08 11.66 6.60
N MET A 294 -2.70 12.68 7.21
CA MET A 294 -1.99 13.63 8.07
C MET A 294 -1.42 12.97 9.33
N LEU A 295 -2.06 11.91 9.84
CA LEU A 295 -1.54 11.16 10.98
C LEU A 295 -0.32 10.32 10.60
N ILE A 296 -0.38 9.67 9.43
CA ILE A 296 0.73 8.89 8.86
C ILE A 296 1.93 9.81 8.63
N HIS A 297 1.74 10.92 7.91
CA HIS A 297 2.83 11.83 7.59
C HIS A 297 3.28 12.70 8.77
N GLY A 298 2.44 12.90 9.78
CA GLY A 298 2.88 13.42 11.07
C GLY A 298 3.89 12.49 11.75
N TYR A 299 3.73 11.18 11.61
CA TYR A 299 4.68 10.21 12.14
C TYR A 299 5.94 10.07 11.25
N VAL A 300 5.80 10.13 9.93
CA VAL A 300 6.94 10.24 9.01
C VAL A 300 7.80 11.45 9.38
N ASP A 301 7.19 12.62 9.60
CA ASP A 301 7.95 13.82 9.97
C ASP A 301 8.54 13.74 11.38
N TYR A 302 7.88 13.05 12.33
CA TYR A 302 8.47 12.72 13.64
C TYR A 302 9.75 11.89 13.47
N ILE A 303 9.71 10.80 12.71
CA ILE A 303 10.88 9.94 12.49
C ILE A 303 11.99 10.71 11.77
N TRP A 304 11.65 11.56 10.80
CA TRP A 304 12.62 12.42 10.14
C TRP A 304 13.26 13.43 11.09
N TYR A 305 12.45 14.07 11.95
CA TYR A 305 12.95 14.96 12.99
C TYR A 305 13.93 14.23 13.94
N ARG A 306 13.59 13.00 14.37
CA ARG A 306 14.46 12.17 15.21
C ARG A 306 15.76 11.75 14.51
N PHE A 307 15.70 11.43 13.22
CA PHE A 307 16.89 11.15 12.41
C PHE A 307 17.83 12.37 12.35
N GLN A 308 17.28 13.57 12.15
CA GLN A 308 18.05 14.81 12.14
C GLN A 308 18.64 15.16 13.51
N GLU A 309 17.92 14.91 14.61
CA GLU A 309 18.48 15.03 15.97
C GLU A 309 19.68 14.09 16.14
N MET A 310 19.56 12.84 15.70
CA MET A 310 20.67 11.89 15.72
C MET A 310 21.87 12.35 14.88
N GLN A 311 21.64 12.93 13.69
CA GLN A 311 22.71 13.53 12.87
C GLN A 311 23.45 14.64 13.64
N LEU A 312 22.72 15.50 14.37
CA LEU A 312 23.30 16.57 15.19
C LEU A 312 24.08 16.02 16.38
N GLU A 313 23.53 15.06 17.12
CA GLU A 313 24.15 14.44 18.29
C GLU A 313 25.45 13.72 17.95
N LEU A 314 25.44 12.97 16.86
CA LEU A 314 26.59 12.22 16.40
C LEU A 314 27.64 13.09 15.69
N GLY A 315 27.23 14.23 15.15
CA GLY A 315 28.07 15.19 14.45
C GLY A 315 28.65 14.70 13.12
N GLY A 316 29.32 15.62 12.43
CA GLY A 316 30.03 15.36 11.17
C GLY A 316 29.18 15.45 9.90
N ILE A 317 27.90 15.79 10.02
CA ILE A 317 26.97 15.99 8.90
C ILE A 317 26.34 17.37 9.04
N ASP A 318 26.45 18.18 7.98
CA ASP A 318 25.69 19.41 7.86
C ASP A 318 24.36 19.09 7.17
N ILE A 319 23.30 19.05 7.97
CA ILE A 319 21.95 18.68 7.53
C ILE A 319 21.48 19.57 6.38
N SER A 320 21.87 20.84 6.36
CA SER A 320 21.42 21.80 5.35
C SER A 320 21.91 21.47 3.94
N VAL A 321 22.93 20.61 3.81
CA VAL A 321 23.53 20.18 2.54
C VAL A 321 23.55 18.66 2.37
N ASP A 322 22.80 17.91 3.18
CA ASP A 322 22.78 16.44 3.18
C ASP A 322 22.00 15.83 1.98
N TYR A 323 21.46 16.66 1.08
CA TYR A 323 20.86 16.17 -0.15
C TYR A 323 21.94 15.52 -1.06
N PRO A 324 21.73 14.28 -1.54
CA PRO A 324 22.74 13.55 -2.30
C PRO A 324 23.19 14.29 -3.56
N PHE A 325 24.51 14.35 -3.76
CA PHE A 325 25.09 14.92 -4.98
C PHE A 325 25.07 13.91 -6.14
N THR A 326 24.59 14.37 -7.29
CA THR A 326 24.54 13.60 -8.55
C THR A 326 25.92 13.08 -9.00
N ALA A 327 26.99 13.78 -8.64
CA ALA A 327 28.36 13.33 -8.92
C ALA A 327 28.70 11.97 -8.28
N ASN A 328 28.11 11.68 -7.12
CA ASN A 328 28.28 10.41 -6.40
C ASN A 328 27.16 9.42 -6.73
N HIS A 329 26.01 9.89 -7.22
CA HIS A 329 24.83 9.09 -7.54
C HIS A 329 24.31 9.44 -8.94
N GLN A 330 24.98 8.91 -9.97
CA GLN A 330 24.65 9.22 -11.37
C GLN A 330 23.21 8.84 -11.77
N ILE A 331 22.57 7.92 -11.03
CA ILE A 331 21.16 7.52 -11.23
C ILE A 331 20.17 8.68 -11.05
N LEU A 332 20.55 9.73 -10.34
CA LEU A 332 19.71 10.92 -10.13
C LEU A 332 19.76 11.88 -11.34
N ASN A 333 20.79 11.80 -12.18
CA ASN A 333 21.04 12.77 -13.25
C ASN A 333 19.91 12.80 -14.28
N GLY A 334 19.34 13.98 -14.53
CA GLY A 334 18.26 14.16 -15.51
C GLY A 334 16.92 13.53 -15.08
N THR A 335 16.77 13.24 -13.78
CA THR A 335 15.51 12.79 -13.19
C THR A 335 14.93 13.88 -12.30
N ALA A 336 13.63 13.82 -11.99
CA ALA A 336 12.98 14.74 -11.04
C ALA A 336 13.58 14.67 -9.60
N PHE A 337 14.45 13.70 -9.33
CA PHE A 337 15.15 13.49 -8.06
C PHE A 337 16.49 14.23 -7.97
N ASP A 338 16.95 14.88 -9.04
CA ASP A 338 18.17 15.69 -8.96
C ASP A 338 17.96 16.85 -7.97
N GLY A 339 19.01 17.20 -7.23
CA GLY A 339 18.98 18.25 -6.22
C GLY A 339 18.65 19.63 -6.78
N GLU A 340 18.93 19.86 -8.06
CA GLU A 340 18.66 21.14 -8.74
C GLU A 340 17.27 21.20 -9.40
N GLU A 341 16.54 20.07 -9.43
CA GLU A 341 15.18 20.05 -9.98
C GLU A 341 14.17 20.66 -8.97
N PRO A 342 13.05 21.20 -9.48
CA PRO A 342 12.05 21.81 -8.61
C PRO A 342 11.41 20.82 -7.64
N VAL A 343 11.22 21.25 -6.39
CA VAL A 343 10.47 20.49 -5.37
C VAL A 343 8.97 20.37 -5.71
N GLY A 344 8.45 21.31 -6.51
CA GLY A 344 7.08 21.28 -7.02
C GLY A 344 5.99 21.85 -6.10
N LEU A 345 6.32 22.16 -4.83
CA LEU A 345 5.40 22.80 -3.87
C LEU A 345 5.58 24.32 -3.77
N ILE A 346 6.81 24.77 -3.57
CA ILE A 346 7.15 26.19 -3.44
C ILE A 346 7.77 26.66 -4.76
N PRO A 347 7.18 27.65 -5.46
CA PRO A 347 7.71 28.13 -6.73
C PRO A 347 9.17 28.58 -6.62
N GLY A 348 10.02 28.01 -7.49
CA GLY A 348 11.45 28.35 -7.56
C GLY A 348 12.34 27.62 -6.55
N MET A 349 11.78 26.86 -5.61
CA MET A 349 12.55 26.06 -4.65
C MET A 349 12.99 24.73 -5.28
N THR A 350 14.26 24.39 -5.14
CA THR A 350 14.81 23.10 -5.57
C THR A 350 14.70 22.03 -4.48
N ASN A 351 14.90 20.76 -4.85
CA ASN A 351 14.96 19.66 -3.88
C ASN A 351 16.06 19.87 -2.83
N ARG A 352 17.22 20.39 -3.22
CA ARG A 352 18.32 20.71 -2.29
C ARG A 352 17.94 21.83 -1.33
N GLU A 353 17.31 22.89 -1.83
CA GLU A 353 16.85 24.01 -1.00
C GLU A 353 15.75 23.58 -0.02
N ALA A 354 14.91 22.61 -0.39
CA ALA A 354 13.89 22.06 0.50
C ALA A 354 14.50 21.37 1.74
N VAL A 355 15.67 20.72 1.61
CA VAL A 355 16.42 20.19 2.76
C VAL A 355 16.99 21.31 3.61
N ALA A 356 17.61 22.32 2.99
CA ALA A 356 18.19 23.46 3.70
C ALA A 356 17.13 24.24 4.50
N GLU A 357 16.01 24.60 3.87
CA GLU A 357 14.88 25.27 4.52
C GLU A 357 14.16 24.36 5.51
N GLY A 358 14.20 23.03 5.29
CA GLY A 358 13.72 22.03 6.23
C GLY A 358 14.35 22.15 7.62
N VAL A 359 15.61 22.58 7.71
CA VAL A 359 16.30 22.88 8.99
C VAL A 359 15.71 24.11 9.65
N VAL A 360 15.33 25.13 8.88
CA VAL A 360 14.66 26.33 9.40
C VAL A 360 13.28 25.96 9.95
N TYR A 361 12.52 25.12 9.24
CA TYR A 361 11.19 24.66 9.67
C TYR A 361 11.24 23.77 10.92
N MET A 362 12.35 23.07 11.20
CA MET A 362 12.52 22.35 12.48
C MET A 362 12.42 23.28 13.69
N ASN A 363 12.77 24.57 13.55
CA ASN A 363 12.66 25.53 14.64
C ASN A 363 11.21 25.90 14.98
N LEU A 364 10.24 25.58 14.11
CA LEU A 364 8.82 25.80 14.37
C LEU A 364 8.16 24.66 15.13
N MET A 365 8.65 23.44 14.96
CA MET A 365 7.98 22.24 15.42
C MET A 365 8.76 21.58 16.54
N ASN A 366 8.07 21.01 17.51
CA ASN A 366 8.61 20.06 18.47
C ASN A 366 7.67 18.86 18.55
N TYR A 367 8.19 17.74 19.06
CA TYR A 367 7.44 16.50 19.20
C TYR A 367 7.39 16.08 20.67
N GLU A 368 6.19 15.83 21.17
CA GLU A 368 6.01 15.25 22.50
C GLU A 368 6.10 13.73 22.39
N GLU A 369 7.07 13.11 23.07
CA GLU A 369 7.20 11.66 23.09
C GLU A 369 6.13 11.02 24.00
N ALA A 370 5.41 10.04 23.47
CA ALA A 370 4.54 9.20 24.28
C ALA A 370 5.35 8.14 25.04
N GLN A 371 4.97 7.87 26.29
CA GLN A 371 5.59 6.84 27.13
C GLN A 371 5.73 5.51 26.36
N SER A 372 6.96 5.05 26.14
CA SER A 372 7.26 3.79 25.45
C SER A 372 7.04 2.58 26.35
N ASP A 373 7.63 2.63 27.54
CA ASP A 373 7.83 1.44 28.37
C ASP A 373 6.86 1.41 29.54
N CYS A 374 6.58 0.21 30.03
CA CYS A 374 5.66 -0.01 31.14
C CYS A 374 6.07 -1.18 32.02
N ASP A 375 5.67 -1.08 33.27
CA ASP A 375 5.78 -2.15 34.25
C ASP A 375 4.66 -2.01 35.30
N GLN A 376 4.72 -2.81 36.37
CA GLN A 376 3.73 -2.74 37.44
C GLN A 376 3.72 -1.42 38.22
N GLN A 377 4.82 -0.67 38.20
CA GLN A 377 4.99 0.59 38.92
C GLN A 377 4.69 1.80 38.03
N THR A 378 4.91 1.67 36.72
CA THR A 378 4.73 2.68 35.70
C THR A 378 3.72 2.16 34.66
N PRO A 379 2.42 2.24 34.95
CA PRO A 379 1.40 1.79 34.02
C PRO A 379 1.36 2.68 32.77
N CYS A 380 0.84 2.14 31.68
CA CYS A 380 0.68 2.91 30.45
C CYS A 380 -0.35 4.04 30.59
N PRO A 381 -0.21 5.12 29.80
CA PRO A 381 -1.21 6.17 29.72
C PRO A 381 -2.59 5.65 29.23
N PRO A 382 -3.66 6.44 29.41
CA PRO A 382 -4.96 6.12 28.83
C PRO A 382 -4.84 5.87 27.32
N ASN A 383 -5.61 4.90 26.81
CA ASN A 383 -5.59 4.41 25.40
C ASN A 383 -4.44 3.46 25.03
N TYR A 384 -3.63 3.05 26.00
CA TYR A 384 -2.61 2.02 25.83
C TYR A 384 -2.77 0.88 26.84
N GLU A 385 -2.22 -0.28 26.49
CA GLU A 385 -2.13 -1.46 27.34
C GLU A 385 -0.69 -1.96 27.36
N CYS A 386 -0.25 -2.49 28.50
CA CYS A 386 1.13 -2.96 28.66
C CYS A 386 1.26 -4.37 28.07
N VAL A 387 2.02 -4.50 26.98
CA VAL A 387 2.31 -5.76 26.29
C VAL A 387 3.83 -5.95 26.30
N ASP A 388 4.31 -6.98 26.99
CA ASP A 388 5.74 -7.31 27.11
C ASP A 388 6.64 -6.12 27.50
N GLY A 389 6.16 -5.28 28.42
CA GLY A 389 6.90 -4.11 28.91
C GLY A 389 6.86 -2.89 27.98
N PHE A 390 6.06 -2.95 26.91
CA PHE A 390 5.84 -1.86 25.97
C PHE A 390 4.37 -1.41 25.98
N CYS A 391 4.13 -0.11 25.94
CA CYS A 391 2.78 0.43 25.81
C CYS A 391 2.29 0.29 24.38
N ALA A 392 1.57 -0.80 24.12
CA ALA A 392 0.87 -1.04 22.86
C ALA A 392 -0.50 -0.33 22.84
N SER A 393 -1.03 -0.09 21.65
CA SER A 393 -2.36 0.52 21.50
C SER A 393 -3.41 -0.33 22.18
N ARG A 394 -4.36 0.31 22.88
CA ARG A 394 -5.47 -0.39 23.51
C ARG A 394 -6.38 -1.04 22.46
N ALA A 395 -6.74 -2.29 22.69
CA ALA A 395 -7.73 -2.97 21.86
C ALA A 395 -9.16 -2.49 22.18
N VAL A 396 -9.95 -2.24 21.13
CA VAL A 396 -11.40 -2.10 21.26
C VAL A 396 -12.08 -3.45 21.10
N ASP A 397 -13.17 -3.65 21.85
CA ASP A 397 -14.00 -4.86 21.79
C ASP A 397 -14.95 -4.79 20.61
N ASN A 398 -14.35 -4.85 19.41
CA ASN A 398 -15.07 -5.05 18.17
C ASN A 398 -14.99 -6.53 17.84
N ASP A 399 -16.13 -7.17 17.59
CA ASP A 399 -16.20 -8.56 17.13
C ASP A 399 -15.78 -8.66 15.66
N VAL A 400 -14.52 -8.34 15.38
CA VAL A 400 -13.94 -8.32 14.03
C VAL A 400 -14.00 -9.71 13.38
N CYS A 401 -14.03 -10.77 14.20
CA CYS A 401 -14.10 -12.17 13.75
C CYS A 401 -15.49 -12.59 13.27
N ASN A 402 -16.58 -12.04 13.81
CA ASN A 402 -17.95 -12.39 13.39
C ASN A 402 -18.62 -11.35 12.49
N GLN A 403 -17.97 -10.20 12.25
CA GLN A 403 -18.45 -9.23 11.27
C GLN A 403 -18.11 -9.70 9.86
N ILE A 404 -19.11 -9.74 8.98
CA ILE A 404 -18.85 -9.83 7.54
C ILE A 404 -18.11 -8.56 7.15
N GLN A 405 -16.89 -8.73 6.66
CA GLN A 405 -16.00 -7.66 6.26
C GLN A 405 -16.07 -7.54 4.72
N PRO A 406 -16.95 -6.69 4.14
CA PRO A 406 -17.02 -6.54 2.68
C PRO A 406 -15.80 -5.76 2.18
N LEU A 407 -14.89 -6.43 1.48
CA LEU A 407 -13.81 -5.75 0.78
C LEU A 407 -14.44 -4.93 -0.33
N GLN A 408 -14.33 -3.61 -0.24
CA GLN A 408 -14.90 -2.72 -1.24
C GLN A 408 -13.77 -2.11 -2.06
N ASN A 409 -13.72 -2.45 -3.34
CA ASN A 409 -12.90 -1.74 -4.31
C ASN A 409 -13.55 -0.41 -4.68
N ASN A 410 -12.73 0.62 -4.82
CA ASN A 410 -13.14 1.84 -5.47
C ASN A 410 -12.93 1.70 -6.98
N PHE A 411 -14.02 1.72 -7.73
CA PHE A 411 -14.01 1.76 -9.19
C PHE A 411 -13.80 3.20 -9.66
N CYS A 412 -12.65 3.78 -9.31
CA CYS A 412 -12.35 5.20 -9.54
C CYS A 412 -11.12 5.39 -10.43
N ILE A 413 -11.24 6.24 -11.44
CA ILE A 413 -10.16 6.66 -12.35
C ILE A 413 -10.28 8.17 -12.54
N ASN A 414 -9.19 8.92 -12.32
CA ASN A 414 -9.13 10.36 -12.59
C ASN A 414 -10.31 11.17 -12.01
N LYS A 415 -10.70 10.93 -10.75
CA LYS A 415 -11.86 11.54 -10.06
C LYS A 415 -13.24 11.10 -10.56
N GLU A 416 -13.31 10.18 -11.52
CA GLU A 416 -14.56 9.55 -11.96
C GLU A 416 -14.70 8.16 -11.34
N CYS A 417 -15.68 7.99 -10.46
CA CYS A 417 -15.98 6.72 -9.81
C CYS A 417 -17.20 6.05 -10.44
N ASP A 418 -16.95 5.30 -11.50
CA ASP A 418 -17.98 4.58 -12.25
C ASP A 418 -17.47 3.19 -12.66
N VAL A 419 -18.18 2.16 -12.21
CA VAL A 419 -17.92 0.76 -12.56
C VAL A 419 -18.00 0.51 -14.07
N SER A 420 -18.73 1.35 -14.82
CA SER A 420 -18.83 1.27 -16.28
C SER A 420 -17.49 1.54 -17.00
N LEU A 421 -16.55 2.18 -16.31
CA LEU A 421 -15.18 2.42 -16.78
C LEU A 421 -14.28 1.18 -16.68
N PHE A 422 -14.80 0.07 -16.17
CA PHE A 422 -14.06 -1.17 -15.95
C PHE A 422 -14.67 -2.33 -16.74
N SER A 423 -13.80 -3.25 -17.15
CA SER A 423 -14.17 -4.56 -17.66
C SER A 423 -13.68 -5.63 -16.69
N PHE A 424 -14.38 -6.76 -16.65
CA PHE A 424 -14.10 -7.84 -15.72
C PHE A 424 -13.45 -9.02 -16.44
N LEU A 425 -12.38 -9.53 -15.84
CA LEU A 425 -11.62 -10.70 -16.29
C LEU A 425 -11.88 -11.85 -15.32
N ALA A 426 -12.21 -13.03 -15.85
CA ALA A 426 -12.21 -14.25 -15.03
C ALA A 426 -10.78 -14.73 -14.81
N VAL A 427 -10.42 -14.94 -13.55
CA VAL A 427 -9.10 -15.43 -13.12
C VAL A 427 -9.27 -16.67 -12.26
N GLU A 428 -8.47 -17.68 -12.57
CA GLU A 428 -8.40 -18.93 -11.83
C GLU A 428 -7.31 -18.85 -10.77
N ILE A 429 -7.61 -19.30 -9.55
CA ILE A 429 -6.63 -19.49 -8.48
C ILE A 429 -6.53 -20.98 -8.17
N ILE A 430 -5.32 -21.52 -8.31
CA ILE A 430 -4.96 -22.86 -7.89
C ILE A 430 -4.01 -22.70 -6.70
N HIS A 431 -4.41 -23.23 -5.55
CA HIS A 431 -3.66 -23.13 -4.31
C HIS A 431 -3.24 -24.52 -3.81
N GLU A 432 -1.93 -24.74 -3.71
CA GLU A 432 -1.33 -25.92 -3.11
C GLU A 432 -0.92 -25.62 -1.66
N ARG A 433 -1.51 -26.34 -0.70
CA ARG A 433 -1.23 -26.13 0.74
C ARG A 433 0.21 -26.49 1.10
N MET A 434 0.75 -25.84 2.13
CA MET A 434 1.98 -26.29 2.82
C MET A 434 1.74 -27.67 3.48
N GLU A 435 2.54 -28.68 3.12
CA GLU A 435 2.43 -30.00 3.75
C GLU A 435 3.06 -30.03 5.16
N ASN A 436 2.32 -30.58 6.13
CA ASN A 436 2.84 -31.04 7.43
C ASN A 436 3.42 -29.99 8.40
N ILE A 437 3.16 -28.70 8.20
CA ILE A 437 3.67 -27.61 9.07
C ILE A 437 2.70 -27.30 10.23
N CYS A 438 1.41 -27.65 10.10
CA CYS A 438 0.33 -27.06 10.88
C CYS A 438 -0.79 -28.05 11.30
N ASN A 439 -1.39 -27.83 12.48
CA ASN A 439 -2.64 -28.51 12.90
C ASN A 439 -3.85 -27.65 12.48
N MET A 440 -4.79 -28.23 11.72
CA MET A 440 -6.00 -27.57 11.21
C MET A 440 -7.21 -27.68 12.15
N GLY A 441 -7.02 -28.26 13.34
CA GLY A 441 -8.05 -28.35 14.37
C GLY A 441 -9.05 -29.50 14.15
N ASN A 442 -8.73 -30.47 13.29
CA ASN A 442 -9.64 -31.57 12.94
C ASN A 442 -9.09 -32.90 13.46
N PHE A 443 -9.56 -33.28 14.65
CA PHE A 443 -9.02 -34.41 15.41
C PHE A 443 -9.96 -35.62 15.35
N PRO A 444 -9.45 -36.83 15.08
CA PRO A 444 -10.27 -38.03 15.14
C PRO A 444 -10.74 -38.28 16.58
N VAL A 445 -11.98 -38.74 16.74
CA VAL A 445 -12.51 -39.11 18.06
C VAL A 445 -12.19 -40.57 18.34
N ARG A 446 -11.50 -40.83 19.46
CA ARG A 446 -11.16 -42.18 19.95
C ARG A 446 -11.69 -42.34 21.36
N GLN A 447 -12.46 -43.38 21.61
CA GLN A 447 -13.08 -43.64 22.92
C GLN A 447 -13.83 -42.42 23.49
N TRP A 448 -14.60 -41.73 22.64
CA TRP A 448 -15.37 -40.53 23.00
C TRP A 448 -14.54 -39.28 23.37
N LEU A 449 -13.22 -39.31 23.15
CA LEU A 449 -12.33 -38.17 23.35
C LEU A 449 -11.66 -37.79 22.03
N ALA A 450 -11.54 -36.48 21.77
CA ALA A 450 -10.80 -35.99 20.61
C ALA A 450 -9.30 -36.27 20.80
N ASP A 451 -8.70 -37.04 19.89
CA ASP A 451 -7.27 -37.31 19.89
C ASP A 451 -6.52 -36.11 19.28
N LYS A 452 -6.26 -35.10 20.10
CA LYS A 452 -5.55 -33.87 19.68
C LYS A 452 -4.10 -34.11 19.23
N THR A 453 -3.58 -35.33 19.34
CA THR A 453 -2.25 -35.70 18.86
C THR A 453 -2.22 -36.02 17.36
N ALA A 454 -3.39 -36.25 16.75
CA ALA A 454 -3.54 -36.55 15.34
C ALA A 454 -4.48 -35.54 14.68
N ASP A 455 -4.05 -34.92 13.59
CA ASP A 455 -4.95 -34.12 12.74
C ASP A 455 -5.18 -34.89 11.43
N ILE A 456 -6.45 -35.03 11.00
CA ILE A 456 -6.81 -35.82 9.81
C ILE A 456 -6.22 -35.25 8.51
N TYR A 457 -5.85 -33.97 8.52
CA TYR A 457 -5.23 -33.30 7.38
C TYR A 457 -3.70 -33.39 7.40
N ARG A 458 -3.09 -33.93 8.47
CA ARG A 458 -1.67 -34.26 8.51
C ARG A 458 -1.43 -35.64 7.93
N VAL A 459 -0.36 -35.77 7.15
CA VAL A 459 0.14 -37.09 6.79
C VAL A 459 0.69 -37.70 8.08
N SER A 460 -0.01 -38.72 8.61
CA SER A 460 0.43 -39.43 9.80
C SER A 460 1.85 -39.96 9.56
N ALA A 461 2.79 -39.50 10.38
CA ALA A 461 4.20 -39.84 10.35
C ALA A 461 4.47 -41.31 9.95
N SER A 462 5.02 -41.53 8.75
CA SER A 462 5.89 -42.67 8.42
C SER A 462 6.43 -42.67 6.98
N VAL A 463 5.96 -41.82 6.06
CA VAL A 463 6.37 -41.91 4.65
C VAL A 463 6.62 -40.52 4.04
N ILE A 464 7.91 -40.25 3.77
CA ILE A 464 8.47 -39.29 2.79
C ILE A 464 8.84 -37.87 3.30
N HIS A 465 10.14 -37.55 3.12
CA HIS A 465 10.85 -36.26 3.25
C HIS A 465 11.20 -35.70 4.65
N GLN A 466 11.99 -36.46 5.42
CA GLN A 466 12.94 -35.85 6.36
C GLN A 466 14.16 -35.35 5.58
N GLY A 467 14.31 -34.03 5.40
CA GLY A 467 15.58 -33.47 4.94
C GLY A 467 15.58 -32.14 4.18
N LYS A 468 14.49 -31.36 4.12
CA LYS A 468 14.49 -30.10 3.32
C LYS A 468 13.93 -28.85 3.98
N TYR A 469 13.54 -28.89 5.25
CA TYR A 469 12.89 -27.74 5.88
C TYR A 469 13.79 -27.12 6.94
N SER A 470 14.42 -25.99 6.58
CA SER A 470 15.04 -25.05 7.50
C SER A 470 13.93 -24.26 8.18
N ASN A 471 13.68 -24.55 9.46
CA ASN A 471 12.79 -23.75 10.30
C ASN A 471 13.49 -22.42 10.65
N SER A 472 13.24 -21.37 9.88
CA SER A 472 13.08 -20.05 10.50
C SER A 472 11.58 -19.79 10.56
N LEU A 473 11.04 -19.73 11.77
CA LEU A 473 9.72 -19.15 12.00
C LEU A 473 9.78 -17.71 11.47
N SER A 474 9.26 -17.46 10.28
CA SER A 474 9.00 -16.08 9.88
C SER A 474 7.74 -15.66 10.62
N ASP A 475 7.83 -14.54 11.34
CA ASP A 475 6.71 -13.88 12.02
C ASP A 475 5.69 -13.27 11.02
N MET A 476 5.66 -13.75 9.77
CA MET A 476 4.93 -13.13 8.66
C MET A 476 3.41 -13.17 8.81
N CYS A 477 2.87 -13.93 9.75
CA CYS A 477 1.44 -13.94 10.06
C CYS A 477 1.02 -12.83 11.04
N GLY A 478 1.95 -11.99 11.51
CA GLY A 478 1.68 -11.01 12.57
C GLY A 478 1.10 -11.65 13.84
N ARG A 479 1.36 -12.95 14.06
CA ARG A 479 0.86 -13.73 15.20
C ARG A 479 2.02 -14.47 15.86
N PRO A 480 2.32 -14.18 17.14
CA PRO A 480 3.00 -15.15 17.98
C PRO A 480 2.01 -16.28 18.27
N GLY A 481 2.03 -17.37 17.47
CA GLY A 481 1.27 -18.59 17.80
C GLY A 481 0.32 -19.19 16.75
N GLY A 482 0.71 -19.21 15.47
CA GLY A 482 0.21 -20.23 14.53
C GLY A 482 -0.57 -19.68 13.34
N CYS A 483 0.08 -19.75 12.18
CA CYS A 483 -0.45 -19.50 10.83
C CYS A 483 -1.50 -20.53 10.35
N CYS A 484 -1.93 -21.47 11.21
CA CYS A 484 -2.70 -22.63 10.79
C CYS A 484 -4.21 -22.34 10.88
N LYS A 485 -4.84 -21.96 9.76
CA LYS A 485 -6.30 -21.78 9.68
C LYS A 485 -6.88 -22.54 8.48
N PRO A 486 -8.15 -22.99 8.57
CA PRO A 486 -8.76 -23.80 7.52
C PRO A 486 -9.03 -23.04 6.22
N VAL A 487 -9.03 -21.72 6.26
CA VAL A 487 -9.28 -20.85 5.10
C VAL A 487 -8.11 -19.89 4.98
N GLU A 488 -7.48 -19.89 3.82
CA GLU A 488 -6.42 -18.96 3.46
C GLU A 488 -6.92 -17.98 2.40
N ARG A 489 -6.16 -16.90 2.22
CA ARG A 489 -6.47 -15.83 1.26
C ARG A 489 -5.39 -15.74 0.18
N VAL A 490 -5.79 -15.60 -1.06
CA VAL A 490 -4.91 -15.21 -2.17
C VAL A 490 -5.28 -13.81 -2.60
N ASN A 491 -4.37 -12.88 -2.38
CA ASN A 491 -4.51 -11.48 -2.74
C ASN A 491 -4.11 -11.28 -4.20
N ILE A 492 -4.89 -10.53 -4.96
CA ILE A 492 -4.52 -10.07 -6.30
C ILE A 492 -4.44 -8.55 -6.31
N GLN A 493 -3.42 -8.04 -7.01
CA GLN A 493 -3.26 -6.62 -7.25
C GLN A 493 -3.13 -6.37 -8.74
N VAL A 494 -3.89 -5.39 -9.21
CA VAL A 494 -3.77 -4.82 -10.55
C VAL A 494 -3.43 -3.35 -10.43
N SER A 495 -2.43 -2.90 -11.18
CA SER A 495 -2.08 -1.49 -11.28
C SER A 495 -1.89 -1.06 -12.73
N GLY A 496 -2.38 0.13 -13.04
CA GLY A 496 -2.21 0.79 -14.34
C GLY A 496 -1.92 2.29 -14.15
N ASN A 497 -1.44 2.96 -15.20
CA ASN A 497 -1.12 4.39 -15.16
C ASN A 497 -1.43 5.08 -16.50
N ASP A 498 -2.66 4.96 -16.98
CA ASP A 498 -3.09 5.58 -18.25
C ASP A 498 -3.60 7.03 -18.05
N GLY A 499 -2.91 7.82 -17.22
CA GLY A 499 -3.31 9.17 -16.82
C GLY A 499 -2.94 9.48 -15.37
N ASP A 500 -3.56 8.75 -14.43
CA ASP A 500 -3.21 8.70 -13.01
C ASP A 500 -2.94 7.24 -12.59
N LEU A 501 -2.09 7.03 -11.57
CA LEU A 501 -1.89 5.72 -10.97
C LEU A 501 -3.21 5.25 -10.35
N TRP A 502 -3.73 4.13 -10.84
CA TRP A 502 -4.89 3.47 -10.27
C TRP A 502 -4.51 2.07 -9.80
N LEU A 503 -5.24 1.60 -8.79
CA LEU A 503 -4.99 0.35 -8.10
C LEU A 503 -6.31 -0.37 -7.88
N TYR A 504 -6.39 -1.61 -8.34
CA TYR A 504 -7.50 -2.52 -8.06
C TYR A 504 -6.96 -3.74 -7.31
N ARG A 505 -7.68 -4.17 -6.29
CA ARG A 505 -7.17 -5.12 -5.30
C ARG A 505 -8.29 -6.04 -4.85
N GLU A 506 -8.15 -7.34 -5.08
CA GLU A 506 -9.20 -8.31 -4.76
C GLU A 506 -8.59 -9.52 -4.04
N SER A 507 -9.43 -10.38 -3.47
CA SER A 507 -8.99 -11.57 -2.77
C SER A 507 -9.88 -12.75 -3.08
N ALA A 508 -9.27 -13.90 -3.33
CA ALA A 508 -9.95 -15.19 -3.31
C ALA A 508 -9.68 -15.90 -1.98
N PHE A 509 -10.69 -16.59 -1.48
CA PHE A 509 -10.54 -17.47 -0.33
C PHE A 509 -10.36 -18.90 -0.82
N VAL A 510 -9.41 -19.61 -0.22
CA VAL A 510 -9.08 -21.00 -0.57
C VAL A 510 -9.17 -21.86 0.68
N ASP A 511 -9.63 -23.10 0.51
CA ASP A 511 -9.68 -24.07 1.61
C ASP A 511 -8.31 -24.72 1.78
N ALA A 512 -7.57 -24.30 2.81
CA ALA A 512 -6.23 -24.81 3.10
C ALA A 512 -6.23 -26.23 3.69
N ARG A 513 -7.40 -26.79 3.97
CA ARG A 513 -7.53 -28.20 4.36
C ARG A 513 -7.36 -29.12 3.15
N LEU A 514 -7.71 -28.66 1.95
CA LEU A 514 -7.54 -29.42 0.71
C LEU A 514 -6.09 -29.39 0.25
N ALA A 515 -5.59 -30.51 -0.28
CA ALA A 515 -4.24 -30.59 -0.83
C ALA A 515 -4.05 -29.59 -1.98
N VAL A 516 -5.08 -29.49 -2.84
CA VAL A 516 -5.21 -28.47 -3.87
C VAL A 516 -6.60 -27.87 -3.77
N SER A 517 -6.67 -26.56 -3.65
CA SER A 517 -7.90 -25.78 -3.73
C SER A 517 -7.95 -25.04 -5.06
N HIS A 518 -9.15 -24.98 -5.64
CA HIS A 518 -9.43 -24.17 -6.83
C HIS A 518 -10.47 -23.12 -6.46
N SER A 519 -10.17 -21.85 -6.75
CA SER A 519 -11.10 -20.73 -6.58
C SER A 519 -11.20 -19.93 -7.87
N GLN A 520 -12.38 -19.38 -8.11
CA GLN A 520 -12.65 -18.44 -9.21
C GLN A 520 -12.69 -17.03 -8.63
N MET A 521 -12.13 -16.06 -9.34
CA MET A 521 -12.28 -14.65 -9.01
C MET A 521 -12.50 -13.82 -10.28
N PHE A 522 -13.06 -12.63 -10.10
CA PHE A 522 -13.28 -11.68 -11.18
C PHE A 522 -12.53 -10.40 -10.87
N VAL A 523 -11.68 -9.99 -11.80
CA VAL A 523 -10.73 -8.90 -11.61
C VAL A 523 -11.12 -7.76 -12.53
N ALA A 524 -11.28 -6.57 -11.96
CA ALA A 524 -11.59 -5.38 -12.74
C ALA A 524 -10.32 -4.77 -13.33
N VAL A 525 -10.40 -4.42 -14.60
CA VAL A 525 -9.36 -3.67 -15.33
C VAL A 525 -10.00 -2.52 -16.06
N ARG A 526 -9.24 -1.45 -16.28
CA ARG A 526 -9.75 -0.28 -17.00
C ARG A 526 -10.22 -0.67 -18.41
N ARG A 527 -11.41 -0.21 -18.80
CA ARG A 527 -11.96 -0.38 -20.14
C ARG A 527 -11.39 0.69 -21.08
N VAL A 528 -10.48 0.27 -21.94
CA VAL A 528 -9.86 1.09 -22.99
C VAL A 528 -9.57 0.21 -24.21
N PRO A 529 -9.49 0.77 -25.42
CA PRO A 529 -9.26 0.01 -26.65
C PRO A 529 -8.09 -0.97 -26.57
N ILE A 530 -6.98 -0.50 -25.99
CA ILE A 530 -5.82 -1.34 -25.66
C ILE A 530 -5.38 -0.94 -24.26
N GLY A 531 -5.74 -1.77 -23.29
CA GLY A 531 -5.31 -1.60 -21.90
C GLY A 531 -3.98 -2.29 -21.67
N ARG A 532 -3.14 -1.71 -20.83
CA ARG A 532 -1.97 -2.41 -20.31
C ARG A 532 -1.87 -2.18 -18.81
N PHE A 533 -1.60 -3.24 -18.08
CA PHE A 533 -1.55 -3.20 -16.63
C PHE A 533 -0.61 -4.27 -16.09
N LEU A 534 -0.12 -4.04 -14.88
CA LEU A 534 0.60 -5.03 -14.09
C LEU A 534 -0.41 -5.80 -13.24
N ILE A 535 -0.33 -7.12 -13.26
CA ILE A 535 -1.17 -8.00 -12.43
C ILE A 535 -0.33 -9.10 -11.80
N PHE A 536 -0.49 -9.29 -10.50
CA PHE A 536 0.16 -10.36 -9.76
C PHE A 536 -0.74 -10.82 -8.62
N ALA A 537 -0.54 -12.08 -8.21
CA ALA A 537 -1.21 -12.66 -7.06
C ALA A 537 -0.17 -13.16 -6.04
N ALA A 538 -0.53 -13.09 -4.77
CA ALA A 538 0.26 -13.62 -3.68
C ALA A 538 -0.64 -14.34 -2.67
N ASP A 539 -0.10 -15.33 -1.98
CA ASP A 539 -0.78 -15.91 -0.83
C ASP A 539 -0.80 -14.92 0.36
N GLU A 540 -1.50 -15.29 1.43
CA GLU A 540 -1.60 -14.43 2.62
C GLU A 540 -0.29 -14.23 3.38
N TYR A 541 0.72 -15.04 3.06
CA TYR A 541 2.08 -14.92 3.57
C TYR A 541 2.93 -14.00 2.67
N GLY A 542 2.35 -13.42 1.61
CA GLY A 542 3.04 -12.52 0.69
C GLY A 542 4.00 -13.23 -0.28
N ASN A 543 3.90 -14.56 -0.45
CA ASN A 543 4.64 -15.28 -1.48
C ASN A 543 3.95 -15.11 -2.84
N LEU A 544 4.72 -14.81 -3.88
CA LEU A 544 4.17 -14.63 -5.22
C LEU A 544 3.76 -15.95 -5.86
N CYS A 545 2.58 -15.96 -6.46
CA CYS A 545 2.05 -17.08 -7.24
C CYS A 545 2.65 -17.08 -8.66
N ASP A 546 2.80 -18.28 -9.25
CA ASP A 546 3.14 -18.38 -10.67
C ASP A 546 1.96 -17.95 -11.53
N ALA A 547 2.17 -16.97 -12.41
CA ALA A 547 1.15 -16.49 -13.33
C ALA A 547 1.18 -17.27 -14.66
N TYR A 548 0.00 -17.66 -15.15
CA TYR A 548 -0.17 -18.33 -16.43
C TYR A 548 -1.22 -17.60 -17.26
N LEU A 549 -0.90 -17.33 -18.53
CA LEU A 549 -1.90 -16.94 -19.52
C LEU A 549 -2.68 -18.17 -19.96
N VAL A 550 -4.01 -18.05 -20.03
CA VAL A 550 -4.89 -19.10 -20.52
C VAL A 550 -5.24 -18.81 -21.99
N ASP A 551 -4.92 -19.74 -22.89
CA ASP A 551 -5.28 -19.60 -24.30
C ASP A 551 -6.76 -19.96 -24.57
N THR A 552 -7.23 -19.76 -25.80
CA THR A 552 -8.63 -20.03 -26.18
C THR A 552 -9.03 -21.51 -26.15
N PHE A 553 -8.06 -22.42 -26.02
CA PHE A 553 -8.27 -23.85 -25.85
C PHE A 553 -8.17 -24.28 -24.38
N GLY A 554 -7.89 -23.35 -23.46
CA GLY A 554 -7.71 -23.62 -22.03
C GLY A 554 -6.30 -24.10 -21.65
N ASN A 555 -5.32 -24.04 -22.55
CA ASN A 555 -3.94 -24.35 -22.21
C ASN A 555 -3.31 -23.21 -21.41
N ARG A 556 -2.45 -23.55 -20.45
CA ARG A 556 -1.79 -22.60 -19.55
C ARG A 556 -0.34 -22.36 -20.00
N ILE A 557 0.00 -21.10 -20.26
CA ILE A 557 1.32 -20.65 -20.68
C ILE A 557 1.95 -19.86 -19.54
N LEU A 558 3.02 -20.39 -18.95
CA LEU A 558 3.73 -19.74 -17.85
C LEU A 558 4.30 -18.39 -18.29
N LEU A 559 3.92 -17.32 -17.57
CA LEU A 559 4.46 -15.98 -17.71
C LEU A 559 5.74 -15.86 -16.88
N ARG A 560 6.90 -15.89 -17.53
CA ARG A 560 8.20 -15.75 -16.85
C ARG A 560 8.68 -14.31 -17.00
N ARG A 561 8.89 -13.63 -15.86
CA ARG A 561 9.37 -12.23 -15.85
C ARG A 561 8.46 -11.34 -16.69
N SER A 562 7.17 -11.34 -16.33
CA SER A 562 6.18 -10.47 -16.98
C SER A 562 6.26 -9.07 -16.37
N GLU A 563 6.29 -8.09 -17.25
CA GLU A 563 6.27 -6.65 -17.01
C GLU A 563 4.86 -6.08 -17.02
N GLY A 564 3.88 -6.92 -17.35
CA GLY A 564 2.49 -6.51 -17.51
C GLY A 564 1.83 -7.23 -18.67
N ILE A 565 0.52 -7.09 -18.72
CA ILE A 565 -0.35 -7.72 -19.70
C ILE A 565 -1.02 -6.64 -20.52
N ILE A 566 -0.94 -6.77 -21.84
CA ILE A 566 -1.71 -5.97 -22.79
C ILE A 566 -2.98 -6.74 -23.10
N ILE A 567 -4.13 -6.08 -22.99
CA ILE A 567 -5.45 -6.66 -23.33
C ILE A 567 -6.21 -5.70 -24.24
N SER A 568 -6.73 -6.23 -25.35
CA SER A 568 -7.67 -5.52 -26.23
C SER A 568 -9.09 -5.55 -25.66
N GLU A 569 -9.84 -4.46 -25.77
CA GLU A 569 -11.26 -4.43 -25.39
C GLU A 569 -12.12 -5.41 -26.20
N ASP A 570 -11.66 -5.80 -27.39
CA ASP A 570 -12.34 -6.74 -28.28
C ASP A 570 -12.15 -8.23 -27.88
N ASP A 571 -11.33 -8.55 -26.86
CA ASP A 571 -11.20 -9.95 -26.44
C ASP A 571 -12.53 -10.44 -25.82
N PRO A 572 -13.16 -11.50 -26.38
CA PRO A 572 -14.51 -11.93 -26.00
C PRO A 572 -14.64 -12.39 -24.55
N ARG A 573 -13.52 -12.66 -23.87
CA ARG A 573 -13.49 -13.05 -22.45
C ARG A 573 -13.60 -11.86 -21.51
N LEU A 574 -13.39 -10.63 -22.00
CA LEU A 574 -13.70 -9.43 -21.23
C LEU A 574 -15.21 -9.27 -21.16
N SER A 575 -15.68 -8.82 -20.01
CA SER A 575 -17.10 -8.61 -19.76
C SER A 575 -17.34 -7.21 -19.23
N ASN A 576 -18.43 -6.59 -19.68
CA ASN A 576 -18.75 -5.22 -19.32
C ASN A 576 -19.34 -5.10 -17.91
N THR A 577 -19.79 -6.22 -17.36
CA THR A 577 -20.35 -6.31 -16.01
C THR A 577 -19.85 -7.58 -15.33
N LEU A 578 -19.85 -7.58 -13.99
CA LEU A 578 -19.54 -8.78 -13.21
C LEU A 578 -20.52 -9.92 -13.52
N ALA A 579 -21.82 -9.63 -13.63
CA ALA A 579 -22.84 -10.62 -13.94
C ALA A 579 -22.62 -11.28 -15.32
N GLU A 580 -22.19 -10.51 -16.32
CA GLU A 580 -21.81 -11.06 -17.62
C GLU A 580 -20.58 -11.98 -17.47
N ALA A 581 -19.55 -11.54 -16.74
CA ALA A 581 -18.35 -12.34 -16.51
C ALA A 581 -18.67 -13.68 -15.83
N GLU A 582 -19.51 -13.66 -14.79
CA GLU A 582 -20.00 -14.85 -14.10
C GLU A 582 -20.79 -15.76 -15.02
N SER A 583 -21.72 -15.21 -15.81
CA SER A 583 -22.55 -16.00 -16.71
C SER A 583 -21.75 -16.70 -17.81
N LYS A 584 -20.67 -16.08 -18.31
CA LYS A 584 -19.79 -16.66 -19.33
C LYS A 584 -19.02 -17.87 -18.80
N MET A 585 -18.77 -17.98 -17.50
CA MET A 585 -17.98 -19.07 -16.92
C MET A 585 -18.66 -20.44 -16.96
N PHE A 586 -19.98 -20.48 -17.12
CA PHE A 586 -20.76 -21.70 -16.98
C PHE A 586 -21.48 -22.05 -18.27
N ASP A 587 -21.39 -23.31 -18.67
CA ASP A 587 -22.21 -23.86 -19.74
C ASP A 587 -23.52 -24.40 -19.17
N TYR A 588 -24.62 -23.71 -19.45
CA TYR A 588 -25.96 -24.03 -18.95
C TYR A 588 -26.78 -24.92 -19.90
N GLN A 589 -26.15 -25.73 -20.77
CA GLN A 589 -26.88 -26.48 -21.82
C GLN A 589 -28.14 -27.17 -21.27
N ASN A 590 -29.29 -26.78 -21.84
CA ASN A 590 -30.60 -27.41 -21.67
C ASN A 590 -31.16 -27.54 -20.24
N GLY A 591 -30.62 -26.82 -19.25
CA GLY A 591 -31.19 -26.74 -17.89
C GLY A 591 -31.27 -28.06 -17.13
N GLN A 592 -30.56 -29.11 -17.56
CA GLN A 592 -30.59 -30.44 -16.92
C GLN A 592 -29.34 -30.74 -16.09
N ASP A 593 -28.22 -30.05 -16.32
CA ASP A 593 -26.98 -30.27 -15.60
C ASP A 593 -26.83 -29.26 -14.46
N LEU A 594 -27.23 -29.67 -13.26
CA LEU A 594 -26.92 -28.97 -12.01
C LEU A 594 -25.94 -29.83 -11.19
N PRO A 595 -24.71 -29.36 -10.91
CA PRO A 595 -24.17 -28.04 -11.25
C PRO A 595 -23.71 -27.93 -12.73
N PRO A 596 -23.76 -26.72 -13.34
CA PRO A 596 -23.32 -26.48 -14.72
C PRO A 596 -21.81 -26.67 -14.87
N ASN A 597 -21.36 -27.01 -16.08
CA ASN A 597 -19.94 -27.22 -16.37
C ASN A 597 -19.20 -25.89 -16.44
N VAL A 598 -18.02 -25.81 -15.80
CA VAL A 598 -17.15 -24.64 -15.89
C VAL A 598 -16.38 -24.65 -17.21
N LEU A 599 -16.48 -23.56 -17.96
CA LEU A 599 -15.77 -23.34 -19.22
C LEU A 599 -14.34 -22.85 -18.96
N GLN A 600 -13.40 -23.79 -18.90
CA GLN A 600 -11.97 -23.52 -18.60
C GLN A 600 -11.30 -22.52 -19.56
N ASN A 601 -11.79 -22.41 -20.80
CA ASN A 601 -11.26 -21.47 -21.79
C ASN A 601 -11.75 -20.02 -21.62
N GLN A 602 -12.64 -19.76 -20.65
CA GLN A 602 -13.13 -18.41 -20.34
C GLN A 602 -12.21 -17.68 -19.35
N TYR A 603 -11.37 -18.41 -18.61
CA TYR A 603 -10.32 -17.78 -17.85
C TYR A 603 -9.34 -17.05 -18.77
N VAL A 604 -8.87 -15.90 -18.30
CA VAL A 604 -7.81 -15.14 -18.96
C VAL A 604 -6.46 -15.46 -18.32
N LEU A 605 -6.44 -15.57 -17.00
CA LEU A 605 -5.25 -15.88 -16.21
C LEU A 605 -5.53 -17.01 -15.23
N SER A 606 -4.47 -17.74 -14.91
CA SER A 606 -4.44 -18.73 -13.85
C SER A 606 -3.23 -18.44 -12.97
N PHE A 607 -3.46 -18.25 -11.67
CA PHE A 607 -2.39 -18.10 -10.69
C PHE A 607 -2.25 -19.38 -9.89
N HIS A 608 -1.03 -19.90 -9.85
CA HIS A 608 -0.69 -21.08 -9.08
C HIS A 608 0.14 -20.67 -7.86
N CYS A 609 -0.51 -20.68 -6.70
CA CYS A 609 0.10 -20.33 -5.42
C CYS A 609 0.60 -21.61 -4.73
N ARG A 610 1.88 -21.62 -4.39
CA ARG A 610 2.52 -22.71 -3.65
C ARG A 610 3.16 -22.14 -2.41
N ALA A 611 2.68 -22.60 -1.27
CA ALA A 611 3.13 -22.08 0.00
C ALA A 611 4.60 -22.48 0.33
N ASP A 612 5.18 -23.52 -0.30
CA ASP A 612 6.59 -23.90 -0.11
C ASP A 612 7.55 -23.26 -1.15
N ARG A 613 8.02 -22.04 -0.88
CA ARG A 613 9.10 -21.39 -1.65
C ARG A 613 10.27 -20.91 -0.78
N ASN A 614 10.90 -21.86 -0.06
CA ASN A 614 12.29 -21.71 0.36
C ASN A 614 13.30 -22.23 -0.67
N LEU A 615 12.87 -22.41 -1.92
CA LEU A 615 13.76 -22.81 -3.01
C LEU A 615 13.74 -21.71 -4.07
N GLY A 616 14.81 -20.92 -4.10
CA GLY A 616 15.17 -20.08 -5.25
C GLY A 616 15.15 -20.91 -6.55
N PRO A 617 15.24 -20.26 -7.73
CA PRO A 617 15.01 -20.90 -9.02
C PRO A 617 15.90 -22.13 -9.15
N SER A 618 15.33 -23.32 -8.95
CA SER A 618 16.02 -24.56 -9.26
C SER A 618 16.17 -24.55 -10.77
N VAL A 619 17.38 -24.26 -11.23
CA VAL A 619 17.86 -24.68 -12.54
C VAL A 619 17.51 -26.17 -12.61
N ARG A 620 16.45 -26.51 -13.35
CA ARG A 620 16.22 -27.88 -13.81
C ARG A 620 17.39 -28.18 -14.73
N ASN A 621 18.50 -28.61 -14.15
CA ASN A 621 19.52 -29.35 -14.88
C ASN A 621 18.82 -30.59 -15.40
N GLY A 622 18.49 -30.55 -16.69
CA GLY A 622 18.03 -31.70 -17.43
C GLY A 622 19.12 -32.75 -17.41
N ASN A 623 19.06 -33.65 -16.44
CA ASN A 623 19.68 -34.96 -16.60
C ASN A 623 18.74 -35.79 -17.46
N LYS A 624 19.07 -35.84 -18.75
CA LYS A 624 18.69 -36.94 -19.63
C LYS A 624 18.90 -38.27 -18.90
N LYS A 625 17.85 -39.05 -18.76
CA LYS A 625 17.87 -40.49 -19.01
C LYS A 625 16.59 -40.88 -19.71
#